data_AF-A0A926IK02-F1
#
_entry.id   AF-A0A926IK02-F1
#
_cell.length_a   1.000
_cell.length_b   1.000
_cell.length_c   1.000
_cell.angle_alpha   90.00
_cell.angle_beta   90.00
_cell.angle_gamma   90.00
#
_symmetry.space_group_name_H-M   'P 1'
#
loop_
_entity.id
_entity.type
_entity.pdbx_description
1 polymer ?
#
loop_
_entity_poly.entity_id
_entity_poly.type
_entity_poly.pdbx_seq_one_letter_code
_entity_poly.pdbx_strand_id
1 'polypeptide(L)'
;MKFKSIITGVFLCLGFSACIQEEAPNAEADIVSCTLSDPSVLKMPPIITNNTVIIMANSTTDIKTLAPLFKLTEGATINPPSATERDFSTVQKYVVTSQDGLWKKEYKVFVDTTNVKTEFNFEHWEIIEGARGKQWHGFYEISNTGQKQSIWATANAGYALTGYVTESGEKLTNPLIYPTTSYEMGYQGKGVRLETKPTGAFGDMMNMPLAAGNLFIGSFNASVAGMGPEQALKATQFGIPMAFNRHPIAFEVWYKYTPGANYQDENKNIINSVTDVFDIYAILYESKDGKRLDGSIQFDDDCIIGIARVKDPEATREYKKLYMPFEYRREPDQKKLSQGEYYTAIVFSSSRDGAYFKGAIGSTLIIDEAKLILEGDK
;
A
#
# COMPACT_ATOMS: atom_id res chain seq x y z
N MET A 1 0.54 -14.33 -84.84
CA MET A 1 1.02 -14.39 -83.44
C MET A 1 2.24 -13.49 -83.32
N LYS A 2 2.19 -12.48 -82.43
CA LYS A 2 3.20 -11.41 -82.29
C LYS A 2 4.25 -11.79 -81.24
N PHE A 3 5.51 -11.46 -81.54
CA PHE A 3 6.69 -11.45 -80.65
C PHE A 3 6.50 -10.58 -79.39
N LYS A 4 7.15 -10.93 -78.26
CA LYS A 4 8.29 -10.20 -77.67
C LYS A 4 8.61 -10.64 -76.21
N SER A 5 9.91 -10.88 -75.99
CA SER A 5 10.77 -10.64 -74.81
C SER A 5 10.22 -10.73 -73.38
N ILE A 6 10.84 -11.60 -72.56
CA ILE A 6 10.85 -11.46 -71.10
C ILE A 6 12.29 -11.19 -70.65
N ILE A 7 12.42 -10.12 -69.88
CA ILE A 7 13.64 -9.44 -69.45
C ILE A 7 14.23 -10.12 -68.22
N THR A 8 15.56 -10.25 -68.23
CA THR A 8 16.44 -10.64 -67.14
C THR A 8 16.26 -9.73 -65.91
N GLY A 9 15.79 -10.30 -64.80
CA GLY A 9 15.74 -9.61 -63.50
C GLY A 9 16.99 -9.91 -62.69
N VAL A 10 17.89 -8.93 -62.56
CA VAL A 10 19.06 -8.96 -61.69
C VAL A 10 18.58 -8.84 -60.23
N PHE A 11 18.93 -9.83 -59.41
CA PHE A 11 18.76 -9.81 -57.95
C PHE A 11 19.63 -8.69 -57.35
N LEU A 12 19.01 -7.59 -56.94
CA LEU A 12 19.63 -6.58 -56.09
C LEU A 12 19.32 -6.92 -54.63
N CYS A 13 20.16 -7.74 -54.00
CA CYS A 13 20.14 -7.95 -52.56
C CYS A 13 20.58 -6.64 -51.87
N LEU A 14 19.62 -5.78 -51.54
CA LEU A 14 19.82 -4.67 -50.62
C LEU A 14 20.04 -5.25 -49.21
N GLY A 15 21.30 -5.32 -48.79
CA GLY A 15 21.64 -5.55 -47.41
C GLY A 15 21.15 -4.38 -46.56
N PHE A 16 20.07 -4.59 -45.82
CA PHE A 16 19.75 -3.73 -44.67
C PHE A 16 20.78 -4.05 -43.59
N SER A 17 21.90 -3.32 -43.60
CA SER A 17 22.68 -3.12 -42.38
C SER A 17 21.77 -2.36 -41.44
N ALA A 18 21.14 -3.06 -40.51
CA ALA A 18 20.60 -2.43 -39.31
C ALA A 18 21.80 -1.75 -38.63
N CYS A 19 21.92 -0.43 -38.80
CA CYS A 19 22.69 0.38 -37.87
C CYS A 19 22.04 0.17 -36.50
N ILE A 20 22.60 -0.74 -35.70
CA ILE A 20 22.39 -0.74 -34.26
C ILE A 20 23.08 0.55 -33.79
N GLN A 21 22.33 1.64 -33.78
CA GLN A 21 22.77 2.87 -33.16
C GLN A 21 22.93 2.53 -31.67
N GLU A 22 24.15 2.66 -31.13
CA GLU A 22 24.34 2.55 -29.68
C GLU A 22 23.42 3.57 -29.02
N GLU A 23 22.55 3.06 -28.15
CA GLU A 23 21.60 3.89 -27.42
C GLU A 23 22.39 4.88 -26.55
N ALA A 24 21.96 6.13 -26.51
CA ALA A 24 22.66 7.16 -25.75
C ALA A 24 22.75 6.72 -24.27
N PRO A 25 23.90 6.92 -23.59
CA PRO A 25 24.04 6.52 -22.19
C PRO A 25 22.94 7.14 -21.32
N ASN A 26 22.37 6.35 -20.42
CA ASN A 26 21.26 6.76 -19.58
C ASN A 26 21.67 7.89 -18.62
N ALA A 27 20.87 8.96 -18.58
CA ALA A 27 21.06 10.12 -17.70
C ALA A 27 20.43 9.93 -16.30
N GLU A 28 19.62 8.90 -16.09
CA GLU A 28 18.95 8.64 -14.81
C GLU A 28 19.93 8.09 -13.76
N ALA A 29 19.82 8.60 -12.53
CA ALA A 29 20.70 8.27 -11.40
C ALA A 29 19.86 7.92 -10.17
N ASP A 30 19.13 6.80 -10.24
CA ASP A 30 18.12 6.43 -9.27
C ASP A 30 18.37 5.10 -8.58
N ILE A 31 18.00 5.04 -7.30
CA ILE A 31 17.83 3.77 -6.59
C ILE A 31 16.43 3.25 -6.93
N VAL A 32 16.37 2.12 -7.63
CA VAL A 32 15.12 1.49 -8.10
C VAL A 32 14.56 0.54 -7.06
N SER A 33 15.42 -0.16 -6.31
CA SER A 33 15.00 -0.97 -5.17
C SER A 33 16.08 -1.04 -4.11
N CYS A 34 15.67 -1.29 -2.88
CA CYS A 34 16.52 -1.54 -1.74
C CYS A 34 16.03 -2.80 -1.05
N THR A 35 16.95 -3.71 -0.73
CA THR A 35 16.67 -4.98 -0.03
C THR A 35 17.76 -5.23 1.02
N LEU A 36 17.50 -6.14 1.95
CA LEU A 36 18.51 -6.68 2.86
C LEU A 36 18.69 -8.16 2.55
N SER A 37 19.89 -8.70 2.82
CA SER A 37 20.19 -10.12 2.68
C SER A 37 19.26 -10.99 3.53
N ASP A 38 18.97 -10.54 4.76
CA ASP A 38 17.92 -11.08 5.61
C ASP A 38 16.70 -10.15 5.58
N PRO A 39 15.62 -10.49 4.86
CA PRO A 39 14.40 -9.69 4.84
C PRO A 39 13.57 -9.82 6.11
N SER A 40 13.83 -10.80 6.99
CA SER A 40 13.04 -11.02 8.22
C SER A 40 13.24 -9.92 9.26
N VAL A 41 14.34 -9.17 9.17
CA VAL A 41 14.63 -8.02 10.03
C VAL A 41 13.79 -6.79 9.69
N LEU A 42 13.11 -6.79 8.53
CA LEU A 42 12.31 -5.67 8.04
C LEU A 42 10.88 -5.75 8.54
N LYS A 43 10.37 -4.62 9.04
CA LYS A 43 8.94 -4.47 9.33
C LYS A 43 8.10 -4.38 8.07
N MET A 44 8.67 -3.89 6.97
CA MET A 44 8.05 -3.75 5.66
C MET A 44 9.09 -3.51 4.55
N PRO A 45 8.72 -3.66 3.26
CA PRO A 45 9.61 -3.31 2.16
C PRO A 45 10.15 -1.88 2.32
N PRO A 46 11.45 -1.64 2.05
CA PRO A 46 12.03 -0.31 2.17
C PRO A 46 11.32 0.71 1.27
N ILE A 47 11.11 1.91 1.80
CA ILE A 47 10.45 3.00 1.08
C ILE A 47 11.52 3.86 0.44
N ILE A 48 11.40 4.09 -0.86
CA ILE A 48 12.31 4.95 -1.61
C ILE A 48 11.52 6.18 -2.05
N THR A 49 12.05 7.36 -1.73
CA THR A 49 11.59 8.64 -2.26
C THR A 49 12.65 9.20 -3.20
N ASN A 50 12.44 10.40 -3.76
CA ASN A 50 13.37 11.01 -4.71
C ASN A 50 14.84 11.06 -4.24
N ASN A 51 15.10 11.21 -2.95
CA ASN A 51 16.47 11.31 -2.43
C ASN A 51 16.66 10.65 -1.04
N THR A 52 15.73 9.78 -0.65
CA THR A 52 15.77 9.14 0.66
C THR A 52 15.36 7.68 0.56
N VAL A 53 16.05 6.81 1.30
CA VAL A 53 15.67 5.41 1.50
C VAL A 53 15.39 5.20 2.99
N ILE A 54 14.19 4.71 3.28
CA ILE A 54 13.68 4.43 4.62
C ILE A 54 13.66 2.92 4.81
N ILE A 55 14.46 2.41 5.75
CA ILE A 55 14.46 1.00 6.11
C ILE A 55 13.79 0.88 7.49
N MET A 56 12.55 0.40 7.54
CA MET A 56 11.88 0.13 8.80
C MET A 56 12.26 -1.27 9.28
N ALA A 57 13.03 -1.36 10.36
CA ALA A 57 13.55 -2.61 10.91
C ALA A 57 12.91 -2.96 12.26
N ASN A 58 12.96 -4.23 12.64
CA ASN A 58 12.55 -4.71 13.95
C ASN A 58 13.36 -4.00 15.04
N SER A 59 12.76 -3.79 16.21
CA SER A 59 13.39 -3.04 17.31
C SER A 59 14.65 -3.70 17.86
N THR A 60 14.79 -5.01 17.66
CA THR A 60 15.94 -5.82 18.11
C THR A 60 17.04 -5.96 17.05
N THR A 61 16.85 -5.42 15.84
CA THR A 61 17.81 -5.56 14.74
C THR A 61 19.11 -4.80 15.06
N ASP A 62 20.27 -5.45 14.87
CA ASP A 62 21.56 -4.75 14.92
C ASP A 62 21.72 -3.89 13.67
N ILE A 63 21.72 -2.57 13.86
CA ILE A 63 21.82 -1.59 12.77
C ILE A 63 23.25 -1.14 12.48
N LYS A 64 24.25 -1.63 13.24
CA LYS A 64 25.65 -1.17 13.13
C LYS A 64 26.42 -1.78 11.97
N THR A 65 25.90 -2.86 11.40
CA THR A 65 26.57 -3.71 10.41
C THR A 65 25.65 -4.06 9.25
N LEU A 66 24.60 -3.25 8.98
CA LEU A 66 23.69 -3.54 7.87
C LEU A 66 24.36 -3.25 6.53
N ALA A 67 24.03 -4.08 5.54
CA ALA A 67 24.54 -3.98 4.17
C ALA A 67 23.39 -3.96 3.15
N PRO A 68 22.74 -2.79 2.93
CA PRO A 68 21.65 -2.69 1.96
C PRO A 68 22.09 -3.00 0.53
N LEU A 69 21.28 -3.80 -0.15
CA LEU A 69 21.41 -4.17 -1.56
C LEU A 69 20.53 -3.24 -2.39
N PHE A 70 21.17 -2.38 -3.17
CA PHE A 70 20.52 -1.45 -4.10
C PHE A 70 20.53 -1.98 -5.53
N LYS A 71 19.36 -1.93 -6.19
CA LYS A 71 19.25 -1.97 -7.65
C LYS A 71 19.17 -0.52 -8.13
N LEU A 72 19.93 -0.19 -9.16
CA LEU A 72 19.97 1.16 -9.73
C LEU A 72 19.29 1.20 -11.10
N THR A 73 19.06 2.39 -11.64
CA THR A 73 18.80 2.56 -13.07
C THR A 73 19.91 1.94 -13.91
N GLU A 74 19.56 1.46 -15.10
CA GLU A 74 20.50 0.75 -15.96
C GLU A 74 21.73 1.61 -16.28
N GLY A 75 22.92 1.02 -16.10
CA GLY A 75 24.21 1.69 -16.33
C GLY A 75 24.68 2.63 -15.22
N ALA A 76 23.84 2.96 -14.22
CA ALA A 76 24.24 3.81 -13.11
C ALA A 76 25.15 3.09 -12.10
N THR A 77 25.92 3.85 -11.32
CA THR A 77 26.80 3.36 -10.24
C THR A 77 26.47 4.05 -8.92
N ILE A 78 26.79 3.42 -7.79
CA ILE A 78 26.54 3.98 -6.45
C ILE A 78 27.81 3.96 -5.60
N ASN A 79 28.04 5.03 -4.84
CA ASN A 79 29.15 5.14 -3.89
C ASN A 79 28.64 5.55 -2.48
N PRO A 80 28.99 4.81 -1.40
CA PRO A 80 29.72 3.55 -1.43
C PRO A 80 28.96 2.44 -2.18
N PRO A 81 29.67 1.37 -2.61
CA PRO A 81 29.04 0.29 -3.36
C PRO A 81 27.84 -0.33 -2.62
N SER A 82 26.89 -0.84 -3.39
CA SER A 82 25.82 -1.71 -2.90
C SER A 82 26.40 -2.86 -2.06
N ALA A 83 25.70 -3.28 -1.01
CA ALA A 83 26.13 -4.29 -0.04
C ALA A 83 27.37 -3.91 0.82
N THR A 84 27.75 -2.63 0.89
CA THR A 84 28.75 -2.18 1.87
C THR A 84 28.15 -2.18 3.28
N GLU A 85 28.75 -2.90 4.23
CA GLU A 85 28.39 -2.85 5.65
C GLU A 85 28.63 -1.44 6.22
N ARG A 86 27.62 -0.89 6.90
CA ARG A 86 27.70 0.44 7.53
C ARG A 86 26.91 0.49 8.83
N ASP A 87 27.28 1.47 9.66
CA ASP A 87 26.58 1.78 10.91
C ASP A 87 25.43 2.77 10.66
N PHE A 88 24.19 2.29 10.76
CA PHE A 88 22.99 3.11 10.59
C PHE A 88 22.46 3.74 11.89
N SER A 89 23.26 3.76 12.96
CA SER A 89 22.98 4.57 14.16
C SER A 89 22.86 6.06 13.83
N THR A 90 23.40 6.49 12.67
CA THR A 90 23.17 7.80 12.06
C THR A 90 22.80 7.64 10.59
N VAL A 91 22.17 8.66 10.01
CA VAL A 91 21.85 8.70 8.57
C VAL A 91 23.12 8.50 7.74
N GLN A 92 23.07 7.56 6.80
CA GLN A 92 24.16 7.28 5.87
C GLN A 92 23.88 7.93 4.51
N LYS A 93 24.94 8.41 3.85
CA LYS A 93 24.86 9.02 2.51
C LYS A 93 25.37 8.07 1.43
N TYR A 94 24.65 8.01 0.33
CA TYR A 94 25.04 7.31 -0.90
C TYR A 94 24.88 8.26 -2.08
N VAL A 95 25.76 8.17 -3.07
CA VAL A 95 25.70 8.98 -4.28
C VAL A 95 25.54 8.06 -5.47
N VAL A 96 24.41 8.16 -6.16
CA VAL A 96 24.19 7.49 -7.45
C VAL A 96 24.70 8.40 -8.55
N THR A 97 25.50 7.85 -9.46
CA THR A 97 26.01 8.54 -10.65
C THR A 97 25.40 7.86 -11.88
N SER A 98 24.82 8.64 -12.78
CA SER A 98 24.24 8.16 -14.05
C SER A 98 25.28 7.48 -14.95
N GLN A 99 24.82 6.72 -15.94
CA GLN A 99 25.70 6.03 -16.89
C GLN A 99 26.56 7.00 -17.69
N ASP A 100 26.00 8.16 -18.06
CA ASP A 100 26.73 9.23 -18.74
C ASP A 100 27.75 9.97 -17.83
N GLY A 101 27.73 9.73 -16.52
CA GLY A 101 28.60 10.36 -15.53
C GLY A 101 28.29 11.83 -15.22
N LEU A 102 27.30 12.42 -15.89
CA LEU A 102 26.97 13.85 -15.81
C LEU A 102 26.05 14.17 -14.64
N TRP A 103 25.19 13.23 -14.25
CA TRP A 103 24.21 13.41 -13.18
C TRP A 103 24.60 12.64 -11.93
N LYS A 104 24.49 13.32 -10.79
CA LYS A 104 24.72 12.74 -9.47
C LYS A 104 23.55 13.04 -8.56
N LYS A 105 23.04 12.02 -7.89
CA LYS A 105 21.95 12.13 -6.92
C LYS A 105 22.40 11.61 -5.57
N GLU A 106 22.40 12.49 -4.56
CA GLU A 106 22.66 12.09 -3.17
C GLU A 106 21.38 11.50 -2.56
N TYR A 107 21.49 10.29 -2.04
CA TYR A 107 20.48 9.61 -1.25
C TYR A 107 20.86 9.59 0.23
N LYS A 108 19.91 9.94 1.09
CA LYS A 108 19.98 9.72 2.54
C LYS A 108 19.34 8.37 2.87
N VAL A 109 20.10 7.44 3.41
CA VAL A 109 19.61 6.13 3.82
C VAL A 109 19.54 6.10 5.34
N PHE A 110 18.37 5.81 5.88
CA PHE A 110 18.15 5.71 7.32
C PHE A 110 17.45 4.42 7.70
N VAL A 111 17.74 3.94 8.90
CA VAL A 111 17.10 2.78 9.50
C VAL A 111 16.29 3.25 10.68
N ASP A 112 14.98 2.98 10.64
CA ASP A 112 14.06 3.25 11.73
C ASP A 112 13.71 1.95 12.46
N THR A 113 14.16 1.85 13.71
CA THR A 113 13.83 0.73 14.62
C THR A 113 12.72 1.08 15.60
N THR A 114 12.20 2.32 15.56
CA THR A 114 11.17 2.78 16.50
C THR A 114 9.88 2.00 16.33
N ASN A 115 9.20 1.74 17.44
CA ASN A 115 7.93 1.06 17.41
C ASN A 115 6.82 1.99 16.91
N VAL A 116 5.81 1.42 16.27
CA VAL A 116 4.64 2.15 15.81
C VAL A 116 3.77 2.50 17.01
N LYS A 117 3.23 3.72 17.04
CA LYS A 117 2.30 4.16 18.09
C LYS A 117 1.01 3.35 18.03
N THR A 118 0.27 3.32 19.13
CA THR A 118 -1.06 2.69 19.20
C THR A 118 -2.21 3.66 18.99
N GLU A 119 -1.91 4.94 18.75
CA GLU A 119 -2.87 6.01 18.50
C GLU A 119 -2.66 6.53 17.08
N PHE A 120 -3.75 6.65 16.32
CA PHE A 120 -3.77 7.01 14.90
C PHE A 120 -4.81 8.10 14.68
N ASN A 121 -4.35 9.34 14.52
CA ASN A 121 -5.20 10.52 14.33
C ASN A 121 -5.36 10.94 12.86
N PHE A 122 -4.64 10.30 11.94
CA PHE A 122 -4.75 10.53 10.49
C PHE A 122 -4.48 11.96 10.00
N GLU A 123 -3.79 12.77 10.80
CA GLU A 123 -3.48 14.17 10.48
C GLU A 123 -2.43 14.33 9.35
N HIS A 124 -1.65 13.27 9.14
CA HIS A 124 -0.45 13.30 8.32
C HIS A 124 -0.66 12.53 7.02
N TRP A 125 -0.65 13.27 5.92
CA TRP A 125 -0.77 12.74 4.58
C TRP A 125 0.07 13.53 3.59
N GLU A 126 0.32 12.95 2.42
CA GLU A 126 1.02 13.59 1.31
C GLU A 126 0.38 13.20 -0.03
N ILE A 127 0.72 13.94 -1.09
CA ILE A 127 0.42 13.53 -2.45
C ILE A 127 1.47 12.53 -2.92
N ILE A 128 1.01 11.36 -3.34
CA ILE A 128 1.79 10.37 -4.06
C ILE A 128 1.56 10.60 -5.55
N GLU A 129 2.65 10.82 -6.28
CA GLU A 129 2.62 10.96 -7.73
C GLU A 129 2.80 9.60 -8.41
N GLY A 130 1.94 9.33 -9.38
CA GLY A 130 2.00 8.16 -10.23
C GLY A 130 2.15 8.51 -11.70
N ALA A 131 2.17 7.46 -12.54
CA ALA A 131 2.36 7.61 -13.97
C ALA A 131 1.29 8.50 -14.63
N ARG A 132 1.71 9.28 -15.63
CA ARG A 132 0.85 10.19 -16.42
C ARG A 132 0.15 11.27 -15.58
N GLY A 133 0.83 11.76 -14.54
CA GLY A 133 0.35 12.85 -13.68
C GLY A 133 -0.78 12.48 -12.73
N LYS A 134 -1.07 11.18 -12.57
CA LYS A 134 -2.03 10.69 -11.59
C LYS A 134 -1.51 10.97 -10.19
N GLN A 135 -2.38 11.38 -9.29
CA GLN A 135 -1.99 11.82 -7.95
C GLN A 135 -3.03 11.34 -6.94
N TRP A 136 -2.59 10.83 -5.79
CA TRP A 136 -3.51 10.37 -4.73
C TRP A 136 -2.94 10.64 -3.35
N HIS A 137 -3.80 10.61 -2.33
CA HIS A 137 -3.36 10.74 -0.94
C HIS A 137 -2.69 9.45 -0.44
N GLY A 138 -1.52 9.60 0.18
CA GLY A 138 -0.85 8.60 1.00
C GLY A 138 -0.78 9.07 2.45
N PHE A 139 -1.00 8.16 3.40
CA PHE A 139 -1.02 8.46 4.83
C PHE A 139 0.23 7.93 5.52
N TYR A 140 0.66 8.58 6.59
CA TYR A 140 1.82 8.15 7.37
C TYR A 140 1.66 8.54 8.83
N GLU A 141 2.45 7.92 9.70
CA GLU A 141 2.58 8.32 11.10
C GLU A 141 3.90 9.05 11.33
N ILE A 142 3.98 9.77 12.45
CA ILE A 142 5.23 10.34 12.94
C ILE A 142 5.61 9.63 14.24
N SER A 143 6.80 9.02 14.25
CA SER A 143 7.35 8.34 15.42
C SER A 143 7.65 9.32 16.57
N ASN A 144 7.96 8.80 17.75
CA ASN A 144 8.35 9.63 18.90
C ASN A 144 9.66 10.41 18.67
N THR A 145 10.47 10.01 17.69
CA THR A 145 11.71 10.70 17.30
C THR A 145 11.49 11.71 16.16
N GLY A 146 10.24 11.93 15.75
CA GLY A 146 9.89 12.84 14.66
C GLY A 146 10.12 12.27 13.26
N GLN A 147 10.36 10.96 13.14
CA GLN A 147 10.55 10.32 11.84
C GLN A 147 9.22 9.88 11.23
N LYS A 148 9.10 10.06 9.91
CA LYS A 148 7.97 9.57 9.12
C LYS A 148 7.97 8.05 9.05
N GLN A 149 6.83 7.45 9.33
CA GLN A 149 6.56 6.02 9.27
C GLN A 149 5.38 5.77 8.32
N SER A 150 5.65 5.39 7.07
CA SER A 150 4.60 5.11 6.07
C SER A 150 4.00 3.71 6.27
N ILE A 151 3.35 3.50 7.43
CA ILE A 151 2.75 2.21 7.79
C ILE A 151 1.42 1.93 7.06
N TRP A 152 0.77 3.00 6.60
CA TRP A 152 -0.54 2.95 5.98
C TRP A 152 -0.41 2.73 4.47
N ALA A 153 -1.11 1.72 3.99
CA ALA A 153 -1.32 1.43 2.58
C ALA A 153 -2.80 1.62 2.20
N THR A 154 -3.02 1.92 0.93
CA THR A 154 -4.34 2.03 0.31
C THR A 154 -4.29 1.37 -1.06
N ALA A 155 -5.46 1.01 -1.60
CA ALA A 155 -5.57 0.54 -2.98
C ALA A 155 -5.58 1.67 -4.03
N ASN A 156 -5.29 2.93 -3.65
CA ASN A 156 -5.33 4.08 -4.58
C ASN A 156 -4.40 3.87 -5.78
N ALA A 157 -3.20 3.31 -5.58
CA ALA A 157 -2.29 3.00 -6.69
C ALA A 157 -2.88 1.97 -7.67
N GLY A 158 -3.72 1.04 -7.19
CA GLY A 158 -4.47 0.10 -8.03
C GLY A 158 -5.61 0.81 -8.75
N TYR A 159 -6.36 1.66 -8.06
CA TYR A 159 -7.42 2.47 -8.68
C TYR A 159 -6.87 3.41 -9.76
N ALA A 160 -5.65 3.91 -9.60
CA ALA A 160 -4.95 4.71 -10.60
C ALA A 160 -4.84 3.98 -11.96
N LEU A 161 -4.74 2.65 -11.97
CA LEU A 161 -4.63 1.84 -13.20
C LEU A 161 -5.89 1.93 -14.06
N THR A 162 -7.06 2.13 -13.46
CA THR A 162 -8.35 2.19 -14.16
C THR A 162 -8.42 3.33 -15.17
N GLY A 163 -7.68 4.43 -14.92
CA GLY A 163 -7.80 5.65 -15.70
C GLY A 163 -9.21 6.26 -15.64
N TYR A 164 -9.97 5.96 -14.59
CA TYR A 164 -11.35 6.38 -14.43
C TYR A 164 -11.51 7.90 -14.63
N VAL A 165 -12.60 8.28 -15.28
CA VAL A 165 -13.02 9.66 -15.47
C VAL A 165 -14.45 9.74 -14.95
N THR A 166 -14.72 10.69 -14.07
CA THR A 166 -16.06 10.89 -13.51
C THR A 166 -17.05 11.33 -14.59
N GLU A 167 -18.34 11.24 -14.31
CA GLU A 167 -19.38 11.79 -15.19
C GLU A 167 -19.22 13.31 -15.44
N SER A 168 -18.66 14.04 -14.45
CA SER A 168 -18.32 15.45 -14.56
C SER A 168 -17.03 15.73 -15.37
N GLY A 169 -16.33 14.69 -15.84
CA GLY A 169 -15.10 14.80 -16.63
C GLY A 169 -13.80 14.95 -15.82
N GLU A 170 -13.86 14.77 -14.49
CA GLU A 170 -12.68 14.82 -13.64
C GLU A 170 -11.82 13.57 -13.82
N LYS A 171 -10.50 13.78 -13.89
CA LYS A 171 -9.50 12.73 -14.11
C LYS A 171 -8.77 12.43 -12.82
N LEU A 172 -8.13 11.26 -12.75
CA LEU A 172 -7.28 10.84 -11.63
C LEU A 172 -6.00 11.68 -11.43
N THR A 173 -5.84 12.80 -12.15
CA THR A 173 -4.94 13.89 -11.76
C THR A 173 -5.49 14.70 -10.58
N ASN A 174 -6.81 14.63 -10.33
CA ASN A 174 -7.43 15.14 -9.11
C ASN A 174 -7.36 14.06 -8.01
N PRO A 175 -6.61 14.26 -6.92
CA PRO A 175 -6.50 13.28 -5.84
C PRO A 175 -7.81 13.07 -5.06
N LEU A 176 -8.78 13.99 -5.16
CA LEU A 176 -10.03 13.95 -4.39
C LEU A 176 -11.05 12.93 -4.91
N ILE A 177 -10.88 12.42 -6.13
CA ILE A 177 -11.82 11.44 -6.71
C ILE A 177 -11.40 9.99 -6.48
N TYR A 178 -10.31 9.75 -5.75
CA TYR A 178 -9.86 8.42 -5.38
C TYR A 178 -10.73 7.78 -4.28
N PRO A 179 -10.71 6.45 -4.14
CA PRO A 179 -11.44 5.74 -3.09
C PRO A 179 -11.02 6.12 -1.68
N THR A 180 -9.75 6.51 -1.47
CA THR A 180 -9.23 6.86 -0.14
C THR A 180 -8.61 8.24 -0.15
N THR A 181 -9.15 9.16 0.64
CA THR A 181 -8.72 10.57 0.66
C THR A 181 -8.65 11.12 2.08
N SER A 182 -7.84 12.16 2.30
CA SER A 182 -7.90 12.94 3.54
C SER A 182 -9.24 13.65 3.64
N TYR A 183 -9.66 13.93 4.87
CA TYR A 183 -10.94 14.56 5.14
C TYR A 183 -10.78 15.67 6.18
N GLU A 184 -11.13 16.90 5.83
CA GLU A 184 -10.87 18.09 6.67
C GLU A 184 -11.85 18.26 7.84
N MET A 185 -12.90 17.43 7.92
CA MET A 185 -13.92 17.51 8.97
C MET A 185 -13.93 16.23 9.82
N GLY A 186 -12.75 15.87 10.32
CA GLY A 186 -12.56 14.79 11.30
C GLY A 186 -13.40 14.99 12.56
N TYR A 187 -13.43 13.98 13.42
CA TYR A 187 -13.93 14.15 14.79
C TYR A 187 -13.04 15.15 15.56
N GLN A 188 -11.73 15.08 15.36
CA GLN A 188 -10.75 16.08 15.77
C GLN A 188 -9.82 16.37 14.58
N GLY A 189 -9.79 17.62 14.10
CA GLY A 189 -8.93 17.98 12.97
C GLY A 189 -9.30 17.24 11.69
N LYS A 190 -8.36 16.50 11.11
CA LYS A 190 -8.54 15.73 9.89
C LYS A 190 -8.83 14.26 10.18
N GLY A 191 -9.54 13.61 9.28
CA GLY A 191 -9.70 12.16 9.26
C GLY A 191 -9.42 11.56 7.88
N VAL A 192 -9.90 10.34 7.67
CA VAL A 192 -9.83 9.65 6.38
C VAL A 192 -11.22 9.39 5.86
N ARG A 193 -11.43 9.70 4.58
CA ARG A 193 -12.65 9.37 3.83
C ARG A 193 -12.38 8.20 2.90
N LEU A 194 -13.15 7.15 3.09
CA LEU A 194 -13.17 5.93 2.29
C LEU A 194 -14.48 5.87 1.54
N GLU A 195 -14.44 5.86 0.21
CA GLU A 195 -15.63 5.77 -0.63
C GLU A 195 -15.50 4.64 -1.64
N THR A 196 -16.55 3.83 -1.76
CA THR A 196 -16.65 2.82 -2.80
C THR A 196 -16.92 3.49 -4.14
N LYS A 197 -15.97 3.37 -5.07
CA LYS A 197 -15.99 4.02 -6.38
C LYS A 197 -16.24 3.01 -7.52
N PRO A 198 -16.86 3.43 -8.63
CA PRO A 198 -16.85 2.64 -9.86
C PRO A 198 -15.43 2.62 -10.45
N THR A 199 -15.09 1.58 -11.19
CA THR A 199 -13.79 1.43 -11.86
C THR A 199 -13.86 1.66 -13.38
N GLY A 200 -15.06 1.87 -13.92
CA GLY A 200 -15.31 2.16 -15.32
C GLY A 200 -14.96 1.00 -16.26
N ALA A 201 -14.83 1.32 -17.56
CA ALA A 201 -14.68 0.32 -18.61
C ALA A 201 -13.46 -0.61 -18.43
N PHE A 202 -12.34 -0.09 -17.90
CA PHE A 202 -11.16 -0.92 -17.62
C PHE A 202 -11.45 -1.93 -16.52
N GLY A 203 -12.07 -1.51 -15.41
CA GLY A 203 -12.42 -2.42 -14.33
C GLY A 203 -13.46 -3.45 -14.77
N ASP A 204 -14.47 -3.03 -15.53
CA ASP A 204 -15.45 -3.96 -16.12
C ASP A 204 -14.76 -5.02 -17.00
N MET A 205 -13.79 -4.63 -17.84
CA MET A 205 -13.00 -5.57 -18.67
C MET A 205 -12.22 -6.58 -17.83
N MET A 206 -11.77 -6.18 -16.64
CA MET A 206 -11.02 -7.04 -15.71
C MET A 206 -11.92 -7.79 -14.71
N ASN A 207 -13.24 -7.71 -14.82
CA ASN A 207 -14.22 -8.23 -13.84
C ASN A 207 -14.04 -7.64 -12.43
N MET A 208 -13.72 -6.36 -12.36
CA MET A 208 -13.48 -5.59 -11.13
C MET A 208 -14.33 -4.31 -11.13
N PRO A 209 -15.68 -4.38 -11.11
CA PRO A 209 -16.57 -3.26 -11.43
C PRO A 209 -16.60 -2.11 -10.41
N LEU A 210 -16.12 -2.34 -9.19
CA LEU A 210 -16.02 -1.33 -8.14
C LEU A 210 -14.69 -1.43 -7.39
N ALA A 211 -14.35 -0.40 -6.64
CA ALA A 211 -13.21 -0.37 -5.74
C ALA A 211 -13.66 0.26 -4.42
N ALA A 212 -13.66 -0.53 -3.34
CA ALA A 212 -13.90 0.01 -2.00
C ALA A 212 -12.75 0.96 -1.60
N GLY A 213 -13.10 2.06 -0.93
CA GLY A 213 -12.12 2.87 -0.21
C GLY A 213 -11.57 2.05 0.94
N ASN A 214 -10.24 1.97 1.04
CA ASN A 214 -9.59 1.20 2.09
C ASN A 214 -8.31 1.88 2.60
N LEU A 215 -8.05 1.65 3.89
CA LEU A 215 -6.82 2.04 4.55
C LEU A 215 -6.39 0.88 5.43
N PHE A 216 -5.14 0.46 5.35
CA PHE A 216 -4.65 -0.65 6.15
C PHE A 216 -3.18 -0.53 6.53
N ILE A 217 -2.83 -1.05 7.71
CA ILE A 217 -1.42 -1.23 8.08
C ILE A 217 -0.85 -2.35 7.22
N GLY A 218 0.23 -2.08 6.48
CA GLY A 218 0.87 -3.06 5.61
C GLY A 218 1.46 -2.46 4.34
N SER A 219 1.30 -3.16 3.22
CA SER A 219 1.82 -2.75 1.91
C SER A 219 0.86 -3.11 0.77
N PHE A 220 0.87 -2.32 -0.30
CA PHE A 220 0.06 -2.56 -1.49
C PHE A 220 0.94 -2.81 -2.73
N ASN A 221 0.72 -3.94 -3.41
CA ASN A 221 1.44 -4.27 -4.64
C ASN A 221 0.61 -3.91 -5.89
N ALA A 222 0.79 -2.68 -6.38
CA ALA A 222 0.08 -2.20 -7.57
C ALA A 222 0.42 -2.97 -8.86
N SER A 223 1.58 -3.66 -8.94
CA SER A 223 1.99 -4.37 -10.15
C SER A 223 1.07 -5.55 -10.50
N VAL A 224 0.39 -6.12 -9.51
CA VAL A 224 -0.53 -7.25 -9.70
C VAL A 224 -2.01 -6.85 -9.52
N ALA A 225 -2.27 -5.70 -8.92
CA ALA A 225 -3.63 -5.27 -8.52
C ALA A 225 -4.62 -5.19 -9.70
N GLY A 226 -4.15 -4.83 -10.89
CA GLY A 226 -4.98 -4.71 -12.09
C GLY A 226 -5.06 -5.98 -12.95
N MET A 227 -4.59 -7.13 -12.45
CA MET A 227 -4.52 -8.38 -13.24
C MET A 227 -5.77 -9.29 -13.07
N GLY A 228 -6.78 -8.83 -12.33
CA GLY A 228 -8.04 -9.54 -12.11
C GLY A 228 -8.35 -9.77 -10.62
N PRO A 229 -9.52 -10.37 -10.31
CA PRO A 229 -10.02 -10.55 -8.95
C PRO A 229 -9.05 -11.20 -7.97
N GLU A 230 -8.44 -12.33 -8.36
CA GLU A 230 -7.57 -13.10 -7.46
C GLU A 230 -6.28 -12.32 -7.13
N GLN A 231 -5.69 -11.65 -8.12
CA GLN A 231 -4.48 -10.86 -7.94
C GLN A 231 -4.75 -9.58 -7.17
N ALA A 232 -5.95 -9.00 -7.30
CA ALA A 232 -6.38 -7.86 -6.49
C ALA A 232 -6.41 -8.19 -4.99
N LEU A 233 -6.87 -9.39 -4.61
CA LEU A 233 -6.82 -9.86 -3.22
C LEU A 233 -5.38 -9.96 -2.71
N LYS A 234 -4.48 -10.53 -3.53
CA LYS A 234 -3.05 -10.69 -3.18
C LYS A 234 -2.28 -9.36 -3.16
N ALA A 235 -2.82 -8.31 -3.77
CA ALA A 235 -2.17 -7.00 -3.82
C ALA A 235 -2.17 -6.30 -2.46
N THR A 236 -3.19 -6.52 -1.63
CA THR A 236 -3.25 -5.97 -0.26
C THR A 236 -2.51 -6.91 0.69
N GLN A 237 -1.36 -6.51 1.22
CA GLN A 237 -0.61 -7.29 2.20
C GLN A 237 -0.78 -6.67 3.58
N PHE A 238 -1.51 -7.34 4.45
CA PHE A 238 -1.89 -6.85 5.75
C PHE A 238 -0.85 -7.14 6.82
N GLY A 239 -0.60 -6.11 7.62
CA GLY A 239 0.13 -6.18 8.87
C GLY A 239 1.63 -5.97 8.78
N ILE A 240 2.17 -5.51 9.90
CA ILE A 240 3.61 -5.36 10.15
C ILE A 240 3.93 -5.85 11.58
N PRO A 241 5.19 -6.24 11.85
CA PRO A 241 5.67 -6.48 13.21
C PRO A 241 5.49 -5.24 14.10
N MET A 242 4.79 -5.40 15.22
CA MET A 242 4.61 -4.36 16.23
C MET A 242 4.89 -4.93 17.61
N ALA A 243 5.72 -4.24 18.39
CA ALA A 243 6.03 -4.64 19.75
C ALA A 243 5.01 -4.07 20.74
N PHE A 244 4.54 -4.88 21.69
CA PHE A 244 3.70 -4.37 22.78
C PHE A 244 4.22 -4.85 24.13
N ASN A 245 4.35 -3.92 25.06
CA ASN A 245 4.73 -4.24 26.44
C ASN A 245 3.54 -4.78 27.26
N ARG A 246 2.32 -4.64 26.74
CA ARG A 246 1.05 -5.05 27.36
C ARG A 246 0.12 -5.57 26.28
N HIS A 247 -0.79 -6.46 26.64
CA HIS A 247 -1.73 -7.08 25.69
C HIS A 247 -2.67 -6.04 25.08
N PRO A 248 -2.89 -6.05 23.76
CA PRO A 248 -4.04 -5.38 23.17
C PRO A 248 -5.33 -5.97 23.72
N ILE A 249 -6.30 -5.14 24.11
CA ILE A 249 -7.58 -5.60 24.67
C ILE A 249 -8.77 -5.10 23.88
N ALA A 250 -8.63 -4.01 23.14
CA ALA A 250 -9.65 -3.51 22.23
C ALA A 250 -9.05 -2.67 21.10
N PHE A 251 -9.85 -2.46 20.07
CA PHE A 251 -9.62 -1.45 19.05
C PHE A 251 -10.79 -0.49 19.04
N GLU A 252 -10.52 0.81 19.06
CA GLU A 252 -11.54 1.85 18.99
C GLU A 252 -11.26 2.85 17.87
N VAL A 253 -12.32 3.47 17.38
CA VAL A 253 -12.25 4.47 16.30
C VAL A 253 -13.54 5.29 16.27
N TRP A 254 -13.43 6.58 15.95
CA TRP A 254 -14.59 7.41 15.65
C TRP A 254 -14.95 7.30 14.17
N TYR A 255 -16.24 7.14 13.87
CA TYR A 255 -16.67 6.97 12.49
C TYR A 255 -18.00 7.65 12.16
N LYS A 256 -18.18 7.94 10.87
CA LYS A 256 -19.47 8.18 10.22
C LYS A 256 -19.62 7.23 9.05
N TYR A 257 -20.83 6.77 8.76
CA TYR A 257 -21.07 5.91 7.62
C TYR A 257 -22.38 6.22 6.92
N THR A 258 -22.32 6.37 5.60
CA THR A 258 -23.49 6.50 4.73
C THR A 258 -23.39 5.44 3.63
N PRO A 259 -24.29 4.45 3.57
CA PRO A 259 -24.27 3.46 2.51
C PRO A 259 -24.64 4.07 1.16
N GLY A 260 -24.07 3.53 0.08
CA GLY A 260 -24.48 3.84 -1.28
C GLY A 260 -25.90 3.35 -1.55
N ALA A 261 -26.56 3.96 -2.55
CA ALA A 261 -27.98 3.72 -2.79
C ALA A 261 -28.28 2.29 -3.26
N ASN A 262 -27.45 1.74 -4.14
CA ASN A 262 -27.70 0.47 -4.81
C ASN A 262 -26.55 -0.50 -4.55
N TYR A 263 -26.81 -1.52 -3.72
CA TYR A 263 -25.89 -2.64 -3.58
C TYR A 263 -25.87 -3.45 -4.87
N GLN A 264 -24.68 -3.80 -5.34
CA GLN A 264 -24.47 -4.66 -6.49
C GLN A 264 -23.57 -5.85 -6.17
N ASP A 265 -23.76 -6.93 -6.92
CA ASP A 265 -22.86 -8.07 -6.93
C ASP A 265 -21.65 -7.85 -7.88
N GLU A 266 -20.77 -8.84 -7.98
CA GLU A 266 -19.57 -8.82 -8.83
C GLU A 266 -19.89 -8.73 -10.33
N ASN A 267 -21.13 -9.05 -10.72
CA ASN A 267 -21.63 -8.97 -12.09
C ASN A 267 -22.46 -7.70 -12.34
N LYS A 268 -22.47 -6.75 -11.38
CA LYS A 268 -23.23 -5.49 -11.42
C LYS A 268 -24.75 -5.66 -11.34
N ASN A 269 -25.24 -6.81 -10.90
CA ASN A 269 -26.66 -7.00 -10.64
C ASN A 269 -27.04 -6.28 -9.35
N ILE A 270 -28.08 -5.45 -9.38
CA ILE A 270 -28.56 -4.74 -8.20
C ILE A 270 -29.33 -5.71 -7.28
N ILE A 271 -28.94 -5.76 -6.00
CA ILE A 271 -29.59 -6.57 -4.97
C ILE A 271 -30.33 -5.65 -3.99
N ASN A 272 -31.57 -5.30 -4.31
CA ASN A 272 -32.37 -4.33 -3.55
C ASN A 272 -32.63 -4.72 -2.08
N SER A 273 -32.51 -6.00 -1.72
CA SER A 273 -32.71 -6.49 -0.35
C SER A 273 -31.48 -6.32 0.55
N VAL A 274 -30.35 -5.85 0.01
CA VAL A 274 -29.09 -5.71 0.74
C VAL A 274 -28.72 -4.24 0.81
N THR A 275 -28.43 -3.77 2.01
CA THR A 275 -27.80 -2.46 2.23
C THR A 275 -26.32 -2.70 2.50
N ASP A 276 -25.47 -1.94 1.82
CA ASP A 276 -24.03 -2.07 1.99
C ASP A 276 -23.59 -1.65 3.40
N VAL A 277 -22.57 -2.33 3.93
CA VAL A 277 -22.01 -2.03 5.24
C VAL A 277 -20.50 -1.91 5.14
N PHE A 278 -19.92 -1.07 5.98
CA PHE A 278 -18.48 -0.96 6.11
C PHE A 278 -17.89 -2.15 6.89
N ASP A 279 -16.56 -2.25 6.89
CA ASP A 279 -15.84 -3.15 7.77
C ASP A 279 -14.64 -2.48 8.40
N ILE A 280 -14.39 -2.79 9.67
CA ILE A 280 -13.25 -2.33 10.46
C ILE A 280 -12.77 -3.50 11.29
N TYR A 281 -11.49 -3.80 11.19
CA TYR A 281 -10.89 -4.84 12.02
C TYR A 281 -9.43 -4.57 12.35
N ALA A 282 -9.03 -5.03 13.53
CA ALA A 282 -7.64 -5.16 13.96
C ALA A 282 -7.35 -6.63 14.26
N ILE A 283 -6.19 -7.12 13.83
CA ILE A 283 -5.78 -8.52 13.92
C ILE A 283 -4.38 -8.58 14.51
N LEU A 284 -4.18 -9.48 15.47
CA LEU A 284 -2.88 -9.95 15.92
C LEU A 284 -2.68 -11.38 15.41
N TYR A 285 -1.58 -11.64 14.68
CA TYR A 285 -1.34 -12.95 14.10
C TYR A 285 0.15 -13.34 14.10
N GLU A 286 0.42 -14.65 14.07
CA GLU A 286 1.76 -15.20 13.83
C GLU A 286 1.95 -15.43 12.34
N SER A 287 2.90 -14.73 11.73
CA SER A 287 3.24 -14.98 10.34
C SER A 287 3.90 -16.37 10.20
N LYS A 288 3.45 -17.14 9.21
CA LYS A 288 4.11 -18.39 8.78
C LYS A 288 5.14 -18.03 7.71
N ASP A 289 6.43 -18.29 7.98
CA ASP A 289 7.54 -18.05 7.05
C ASP A 289 7.62 -16.60 6.52
N GLY A 290 7.24 -15.61 7.33
CA GLY A 290 7.22 -14.20 6.94
C GLY A 290 6.09 -13.82 5.96
N LYS A 291 5.20 -14.76 5.62
CA LYS A 291 4.02 -14.51 4.79
C LYS A 291 3.00 -13.67 5.56
N ARG A 292 2.58 -12.57 4.94
CA ARG A 292 1.52 -11.69 5.44
C ARG A 292 0.15 -12.22 5.08
N LEU A 293 -0.85 -11.84 5.89
CA LEU A 293 -2.24 -11.97 5.48
C LEU A 293 -2.49 -11.07 4.27
N ASP A 294 -3.46 -11.42 3.44
CA ASP A 294 -3.85 -10.62 2.28
C ASP A 294 -5.37 -10.55 2.14
N GLY A 295 -5.89 -9.98 1.05
CA GLY A 295 -7.32 -9.82 0.81
C GLY A 295 -8.10 -11.14 0.79
N SER A 296 -7.42 -12.28 0.62
CA SER A 296 -8.02 -13.62 0.68
C SER A 296 -8.19 -14.16 2.11
N ILE A 297 -7.90 -13.32 3.12
CA ILE A 297 -7.97 -13.65 4.55
C ILE A 297 -9.20 -14.48 4.91
N GLN A 298 -8.95 -15.62 5.54
CA GLN A 298 -9.97 -16.39 6.23
C GLN A 298 -9.88 -16.03 7.71
N PHE A 299 -10.90 -15.36 8.24
CA PHE A 299 -10.81 -14.78 9.58
C PHE A 299 -10.62 -15.85 10.66
N ASP A 300 -11.01 -17.10 10.42
CA ASP A 300 -10.86 -18.26 11.29
C ASP A 300 -9.49 -18.98 11.17
N ASP A 301 -8.57 -18.49 10.33
CA ASP A 301 -7.23 -19.08 10.19
C ASP A 301 -6.48 -19.19 11.54
N ASP A 302 -5.82 -20.33 11.77
CA ASP A 302 -5.07 -20.64 13.00
C ASP A 302 -3.89 -19.68 13.28
N CYS A 303 -3.42 -18.96 12.27
CA CYS A 303 -2.37 -17.96 12.45
C CYS A 303 -2.88 -16.71 13.16
N ILE A 304 -4.18 -16.40 13.04
CA ILE A 304 -4.83 -15.27 13.71
C ILE A 304 -5.08 -15.66 15.17
N ILE A 305 -4.39 -14.99 16.08
CA ILE A 305 -4.47 -15.29 17.51
C ILE A 305 -5.47 -14.40 18.25
N GLY A 306 -5.71 -13.19 17.73
CA GLY A 306 -6.68 -12.26 18.27
C GLY A 306 -7.26 -11.37 17.18
N ILE A 307 -8.56 -11.10 17.27
CA ILE A 307 -9.26 -10.22 16.35
C ILE A 307 -10.23 -9.31 17.09
N ALA A 308 -10.21 -8.02 16.75
CA ALA A 308 -11.24 -7.05 17.08
C ALA A 308 -11.89 -6.62 15.77
N ARG A 309 -13.16 -6.96 15.53
CA ARG A 309 -13.88 -6.65 14.29
C ARG A 309 -15.28 -6.12 14.59
N VAL A 310 -15.74 -5.17 13.79
CA VAL A 310 -17.09 -4.60 13.92
C VAL A 310 -18.14 -5.67 13.64
N LYS A 311 -18.98 -5.98 14.64
CA LYS A 311 -20.06 -6.98 14.52
C LYS A 311 -21.28 -6.39 13.84
N ASP A 312 -21.75 -5.26 14.37
CA ASP A 312 -22.99 -4.60 13.95
C ASP A 312 -22.68 -3.21 13.36
N PRO A 313 -22.22 -3.14 12.10
CA PRO A 313 -21.93 -1.87 11.45
C PRO A 313 -23.24 -1.08 11.24
N GLU A 314 -23.28 0.15 11.73
CA GLU A 314 -24.47 1.00 11.68
C GLU A 314 -24.20 2.27 10.86
N ALA A 315 -25.12 2.61 9.97
CA ALA A 315 -25.10 3.89 9.27
C ALA A 315 -25.40 5.04 10.25
N THR A 316 -24.58 6.09 10.23
CA THR A 316 -24.74 7.25 11.09
C THR A 316 -24.21 8.51 10.41
N ARG A 317 -24.97 9.61 10.56
CA ARG A 317 -24.58 10.94 10.08
C ARG A 317 -23.75 11.72 11.09
N GLU A 318 -23.81 11.33 12.36
CA GLU A 318 -23.01 11.89 13.45
C GLU A 318 -21.87 10.95 13.84
N TYR A 319 -20.78 11.52 14.35
CA TYR A 319 -19.63 10.72 14.76
C TYR A 319 -20.04 9.82 15.92
N LYS A 320 -19.87 8.51 15.72
CA LYS A 320 -20.07 7.49 16.75
C LYS A 320 -18.72 6.83 17.04
N LYS A 321 -18.48 6.52 18.30
CA LYS A 321 -17.30 5.75 18.70
C LYS A 321 -17.63 4.26 18.59
N LEU A 322 -16.80 3.51 17.86
CA LEU A 322 -16.77 2.05 17.93
C LEU A 322 -15.74 1.64 18.97
N TYR A 323 -16.11 0.64 19.77
CA TYR A 323 -15.22 -0.06 20.68
C TYR A 323 -15.37 -1.56 20.38
N MET A 324 -14.30 -2.18 19.92
CA MET A 324 -14.27 -3.58 19.50
C MET A 324 -13.28 -4.33 20.41
N PRO A 325 -13.74 -5.13 21.38
CA PRO A 325 -12.84 -5.93 22.21
C PRO A 325 -12.12 -6.97 21.34
N PHE A 326 -10.88 -7.28 21.70
CA PHE A 326 -10.15 -8.40 21.10
C PHE A 326 -10.72 -9.72 21.58
N GLU A 327 -11.03 -10.59 20.63
CA GLU A 327 -11.37 -11.99 20.87
C GLU A 327 -10.12 -12.84 20.60
N TYR A 328 -9.47 -13.29 21.68
CA TYR A 328 -8.29 -14.14 21.60
C TYR A 328 -8.67 -15.61 21.49
N ARG A 329 -8.07 -16.30 20.51
CA ARG A 329 -8.15 -17.76 20.34
C ARG A 329 -7.12 -18.49 21.17
N ARG A 330 -5.99 -17.83 21.41
CA ARG A 330 -4.93 -18.26 22.32
C ARG A 330 -4.28 -17.04 22.96
N GLU A 331 -3.81 -17.23 24.19
CA GLU A 331 -3.09 -16.19 24.91
C GLU A 331 -1.79 -15.82 24.18
N PRO A 332 -1.55 -14.53 23.87
CA PRO A 332 -0.28 -14.08 23.31
C PRO A 332 0.88 -14.32 24.28
N ASP A 333 1.99 -14.87 23.78
CA ASP A 333 3.23 -14.96 24.54
C ASP A 333 3.79 -13.56 24.79
N GLN A 334 3.95 -13.19 26.06
CA GLN A 334 4.38 -11.85 26.46
C GLN A 334 5.76 -11.48 25.91
N LYS A 335 6.67 -12.45 25.81
CA LYS A 335 8.03 -12.20 25.34
C LYS A 335 7.99 -11.91 23.84
N LYS A 336 7.32 -12.77 23.05
CA LYS A 336 7.10 -12.56 21.61
C LYS A 336 6.41 -11.22 21.33
N LEU A 337 5.41 -10.87 22.13
CA LEU A 337 4.68 -9.61 22.03
C LEU A 337 5.62 -8.42 22.25
N SER A 338 6.43 -8.43 23.30
CA SER A 338 7.39 -7.35 23.59
C SER A 338 8.53 -7.24 22.57
N GLN A 339 8.84 -8.34 21.87
CA GLN A 339 9.88 -8.39 20.83
C GLN A 339 9.34 -8.07 19.43
N GLY A 340 8.01 -7.91 19.28
CA GLY A 340 7.38 -7.63 18.00
C GLY A 340 7.36 -8.82 17.05
N GLU A 341 7.32 -10.05 17.55
CA GLU A 341 7.26 -11.25 16.71
C GLU A 341 5.85 -11.51 16.14
N TYR A 342 4.83 -10.88 16.71
CA TYR A 342 3.48 -10.88 16.15
C TYR A 342 3.31 -9.75 15.13
N TYR A 343 2.56 -10.06 14.08
CA TYR A 343 2.14 -9.05 13.12
C TYR A 343 0.81 -8.45 13.58
N THR A 344 0.69 -7.14 13.43
CA THR A 344 -0.55 -6.39 13.67
C THR A 344 -1.04 -5.80 12.38
N ALA A 345 -2.27 -6.15 12.00
CA ALA A 345 -2.99 -5.53 10.90
C ALA A 345 -4.15 -4.70 11.45
N ILE A 346 -4.37 -3.52 10.90
CA ILE A 346 -5.58 -2.71 11.09
C ILE A 346 -6.09 -2.41 9.69
N VAL A 347 -7.38 -2.64 9.44
CA VAL A 347 -8.00 -2.46 8.13
C VAL A 347 -9.34 -1.75 8.29
N PHE A 348 -9.56 -0.79 7.40
CA PHE A 348 -10.82 -0.08 7.22
C PHE A 348 -11.28 -0.24 5.78
N SER A 349 -12.57 -0.50 5.55
CA SER A 349 -13.16 -0.60 4.22
C SER A 349 -14.54 0.05 4.18
N SER A 350 -14.82 0.83 3.13
CA SER A 350 -16.15 1.44 2.91
C SER A 350 -17.22 0.43 2.48
N SER A 351 -16.83 -0.74 1.97
CA SER A 351 -17.71 -1.87 1.67
C SER A 351 -17.09 -3.17 2.17
N ARG A 352 -17.78 -3.90 3.04
CA ARG A 352 -17.31 -5.12 3.69
C ARG A 352 -16.89 -6.20 2.68
N ASP A 353 -17.72 -6.39 1.66
CA ASP A 353 -17.48 -7.38 0.60
C ASP A 353 -16.80 -6.77 -0.64
N GLY A 354 -16.30 -5.53 -0.53
CA GLY A 354 -15.74 -4.77 -1.64
C GLY A 354 -14.50 -5.41 -2.28
N ALA A 355 -13.76 -6.22 -1.53
CA ALA A 355 -12.64 -7.02 -2.05
C ALA A 355 -13.09 -8.08 -3.07
N TYR A 356 -14.36 -8.49 -3.01
CA TYR A 356 -15.01 -9.39 -3.96
C TYR A 356 -15.89 -8.64 -4.97
N PHE A 357 -15.70 -7.33 -5.08
CA PHE A 357 -16.44 -6.45 -5.98
C PHE A 357 -17.96 -6.38 -5.72
N LYS A 358 -18.35 -6.64 -4.47
CA LYS A 358 -19.73 -6.53 -3.99
C LYS A 358 -19.84 -5.35 -3.03
N GLY A 359 -20.90 -4.57 -3.15
CA GLY A 359 -21.05 -3.34 -2.37
C GLY A 359 -21.90 -2.32 -3.10
N ALA A 360 -22.03 -1.12 -2.55
CA ALA A 360 -22.74 -0.01 -3.18
C ALA A 360 -21.77 1.11 -3.53
N ILE A 361 -21.78 1.54 -4.80
CA ILE A 361 -21.07 2.74 -5.22
C ILE A 361 -21.60 3.94 -4.42
N GLY A 362 -20.68 4.75 -3.89
CA GLY A 362 -20.97 5.90 -3.03
C GLY A 362 -21.04 5.56 -1.54
N SER A 363 -20.96 4.28 -1.13
CA SER A 363 -20.77 3.92 0.29
C SER A 363 -19.57 4.64 0.84
N THR A 364 -19.78 5.48 1.85
CA THR A 364 -18.77 6.38 2.39
C THR A 364 -18.60 6.11 3.88
N LEU A 365 -17.41 5.66 4.26
CA LEU A 365 -16.93 5.55 5.62
C LEU A 365 -15.94 6.69 5.89
N ILE A 366 -16.19 7.47 6.94
CA ILE A 366 -15.23 8.46 7.45
C ILE A 366 -14.73 7.94 8.79
N ILE A 367 -13.42 7.90 8.99
CA ILE A 367 -12.78 7.46 10.23
C ILE A 367 -11.88 8.54 10.79
N ASP A 368 -11.77 8.56 12.11
CA ASP A 368 -10.85 9.43 12.83
C ASP A 368 -10.51 8.86 14.22
N GLU A 369 -9.42 9.32 14.82
CA GLU A 369 -9.06 9.07 16.23
C GLU A 369 -9.15 7.58 16.59
N ALA A 370 -8.38 6.75 15.88
CA ALA A 370 -8.31 5.31 16.12
C ALA A 370 -7.25 4.97 17.17
N LYS A 371 -7.52 3.96 17.99
CA LYS A 371 -6.60 3.52 19.03
C LYS A 371 -6.64 2.02 19.26
N LEU A 372 -5.46 1.41 19.31
CA LEU A 372 -5.27 0.07 19.86
C LEU A 372 -5.11 0.20 21.37
N ILE A 373 -6.14 -0.21 22.12
CA ILE A 373 -6.16 -0.13 23.58
C ILE A 373 -5.36 -1.28 24.14
N LEU A 374 -4.35 -0.97 24.96
CA LEU A 374 -3.57 -1.97 25.68
C LEU A 374 -4.08 -2.12 27.11
N GLU A 375 -3.88 -3.29 27.71
CA GLU A 375 -4.23 -3.57 29.11
C GLU A 375 -3.69 -2.47 30.04
N GLY A 376 -4.55 -1.88 30.87
CA GLY A 376 -4.17 -0.81 31.80
C GLY A 376 -4.04 0.59 31.19
N ASP A 377 -4.36 0.77 29.90
CA ASP A 377 -4.64 2.11 29.37
C ASP A 377 -5.87 2.70 30.07
N LYS A 378 -5.82 4.00 30.37
CA LYS A 378 -6.90 4.74 31.03
C LYS A 378 -7.78 5.45 30.03
#